data_AF-A0A2N2MLE4-F1
#
_entry.id   AF-A0A2N2MLE4-F1
#
_cell.length_a   1.000
_cell.length_b   1.000
_cell.length_c   1.000
_cell.angle_alpha   90.00
_cell.angle_beta   90.00
_cell.angle_gamma   90.00
#
_symmetry.space_group_name_H-M   'P 1'
#
loop_
_entity.id
_entity.type
_entity.pdbx_description
1 polymer ?
#
loop_
_entity_poly.entity_id
_entity_poly.type
_entity_poly.pdbx_seq_one_letter_code
_entity_poly.pdbx_strand_id
1 'polypeptide(L)'
;MPASPTLYQPGTSALHRLHPLTKLTISLASAVVIFTGPGGWLSAFFPGLLAMLVLWRAGLAGRAVRLIFRLTIFFAVILFLIHGFFSPENQTTLLIAGPFALGKEGLAFAGLIVIRLAAMLAASLLLVISTHPAHLVQALAEAGLPYGLAYLLGSPLLLLPQMAARAQAIQAVQQARGLETQGNLLQRMRALFPLVAPLVFSALVDVEERSLALEVRGFSAPNPKASLNELLDTRIQRAARWGLLLLAGLLFVAGLWWRIYGGR
;
A
#
# COMPACT_ATOMS: atom_id res chain seq x y z
N MET A 1 11.56 -2.90 -21.41
CA MET A 1 10.74 -1.83 -20.81
C MET A 1 11.21 -1.65 -19.38
N PRO A 2 11.77 -0.49 -18.99
CA PRO A 2 12.14 -0.26 -17.60
C PRO A 2 10.90 -0.42 -16.72
N ALA A 3 11.04 -1.12 -15.60
CA ALA A 3 9.95 -1.29 -14.64
C ALA A 3 9.44 0.10 -14.25
N SER A 4 8.17 0.40 -14.53
CA SER A 4 7.55 1.60 -13.98
C SER A 4 7.72 1.53 -12.46
N PRO A 5 8.29 2.57 -11.82
CA PRO A 5 8.53 2.57 -10.38
C PRO A 5 7.22 2.56 -9.57
N THR A 6 6.09 2.76 -10.25
CA THR A 6 4.75 2.64 -9.69
C THR A 6 4.15 1.25 -9.98
N LEU A 7 3.51 0.67 -8.97
CA LEU A 7 2.76 -0.60 -9.06
C LEU A 7 1.45 -0.48 -9.87
N TYR A 8 1.11 0.74 -10.29
CA TYR A 8 -0.08 1.05 -11.06
C TYR A 8 -0.08 0.36 -12.43
N GLN A 9 -1.23 -0.17 -12.82
CA GLN A 9 -1.48 -0.68 -14.16
C GLN A 9 -2.62 0.11 -14.81
N PRO A 10 -2.42 0.69 -16.00
CA PRO A 10 -3.48 1.35 -16.72
C PRO A 10 -4.53 0.33 -17.19
N GLY A 11 -5.79 0.71 -17.12
CA GLY A 11 -6.91 -0.14 -17.54
C GLY A 11 -8.22 0.64 -17.61
N THR A 12 -9.22 0.05 -18.26
CA THR A 12 -10.53 0.67 -18.52
C THR A 12 -11.68 0.05 -17.74
N SER A 13 -11.39 -0.92 -16.86
CA SER A 13 -12.43 -1.65 -16.12
C SER A 13 -13.20 -0.75 -15.15
N ALA A 14 -14.37 -1.22 -14.68
CA ALA A 14 -15.20 -0.49 -13.72
C ALA A 14 -14.42 -0.08 -12.45
N LEU A 15 -13.46 -0.90 -12.02
CA LEU A 15 -12.56 -0.56 -10.92
C LEU A 15 -11.71 0.66 -11.25
N HIS A 16 -11.16 0.78 -12.46
CA HIS A 16 -10.34 1.96 -12.83
C HIS A 16 -11.15 3.25 -12.85
N ARG A 17 -12.44 3.17 -13.22
CA ARG A 17 -13.37 4.31 -13.28
C ARG A 17 -13.89 4.76 -11.92
N LEU A 18 -13.75 3.96 -10.86
CA LEU A 18 -14.17 4.35 -9.52
C LEU A 18 -13.33 5.51 -8.99
N HIS A 19 -13.98 6.39 -8.21
CA HIS A 19 -13.31 7.53 -7.61
C HIS A 19 -12.18 7.06 -6.66
N PRO A 20 -10.97 7.67 -6.70
CA PRO A 20 -9.84 7.26 -5.86
C PRO A 20 -10.17 7.17 -4.36
N LEU A 21 -10.91 8.14 -3.83
CA LEU A 21 -11.35 8.10 -2.42
C LEU A 21 -12.27 6.92 -2.11
N THR A 22 -13.10 6.49 -3.05
CA THR A 22 -14.00 5.34 -2.83
C THR A 22 -13.18 4.05 -2.68
N LYS A 23 -12.13 3.89 -3.48
CA LYS A 23 -11.19 2.77 -3.34
C LYS A 23 -10.43 2.83 -2.02
N LEU A 24 -10.03 4.02 -1.59
CA LEU A 24 -9.36 4.24 -0.31
C LEU A 24 -10.27 3.84 0.85
N THR A 25 -11.52 4.31 0.84
CA THR A 25 -12.49 3.95 1.88
C THR A 25 -12.80 2.46 1.89
N ILE A 26 -12.88 1.80 0.72
CA ILE A 26 -13.06 0.34 0.64
C ILE A 26 -11.87 -0.37 1.29
N SER A 27 -10.64 0.02 0.93
CA SER A 27 -9.43 -0.57 1.51
C SER A 27 -9.36 -0.38 3.02
N LEU A 28 -9.66 0.82 3.53
CA LEU A 28 -9.60 1.13 4.94
C LEU A 28 -10.73 0.44 5.73
N ALA A 29 -11.96 0.47 5.21
CA ALA A 29 -13.10 -0.22 5.81
C ALA A 29 -12.87 -1.73 5.86
N SER A 30 -12.35 -2.34 4.77
CA SER A 30 -11.96 -3.75 4.79
C SER A 30 -10.91 -4.04 5.85
N ALA A 31 -9.89 -3.19 6.02
CA ALA A 31 -8.90 -3.38 7.08
C ALA A 31 -9.55 -3.39 8.48
N VAL A 32 -10.47 -2.47 8.76
CA VAL A 32 -11.21 -2.45 10.03
C VAL A 32 -11.96 -3.77 10.24
N VAL A 33 -12.74 -4.21 9.25
CA VAL A 33 -13.53 -5.46 9.33
C VAL A 33 -12.63 -6.69 9.55
N ILE A 34 -11.49 -6.77 8.88
CA ILE A 34 -10.55 -7.91 8.98
C ILE A 34 -9.99 -8.06 10.41
N PHE A 35 -9.82 -6.94 11.13
CA PHE A 35 -9.23 -6.94 12.47
C PHE A 35 -10.25 -6.96 13.61
N THR A 36 -11.39 -6.28 13.46
CA THR A 36 -12.41 -6.18 14.52
C THR A 36 -13.60 -7.10 14.33
N GLY A 37 -13.73 -7.74 13.17
CA GLY A 37 -14.91 -8.53 12.85
C GLY A 37 -15.07 -9.77 13.74
N PRO A 38 -16.30 -10.05 14.23
CA PRO A 38 -16.60 -11.28 14.94
C PRO A 38 -16.48 -12.49 14.00
N GLY A 39 -16.04 -13.65 14.51
CA GLY A 39 -15.97 -14.89 13.73
C GLY A 39 -14.57 -15.32 13.26
N GLY A 40 -13.50 -14.82 13.89
CA GLY A 40 -12.14 -15.32 13.68
C GLY A 40 -11.69 -15.18 12.22
N TRP A 41 -11.53 -16.30 11.52
CA TRP A 41 -11.07 -16.35 10.12
C TRP A 41 -12.10 -15.83 9.11
N LEU A 42 -13.41 -15.90 9.40
CA LEU A 42 -14.47 -15.45 8.48
C LEU A 42 -14.41 -13.94 8.21
N SER A 43 -14.06 -13.17 9.25
CA SER A 43 -13.89 -11.72 9.17
C SER A 43 -12.82 -11.29 8.16
N ALA A 44 -11.82 -12.15 7.93
CA ALA A 44 -10.75 -11.93 6.98
C ALA A 44 -11.06 -12.52 5.59
N PHE A 45 -11.67 -13.71 5.58
CA PHE A 45 -11.92 -14.47 4.36
C PHE A 45 -12.89 -13.75 3.42
N PHE A 46 -14.04 -13.27 3.90
CA PHE A 46 -15.04 -12.64 3.04
C PHE A 46 -14.57 -11.32 2.39
N PRO A 47 -14.00 -10.35 3.13
CA PRO A 47 -13.45 -9.14 2.51
C PRO A 47 -12.30 -9.43 1.56
N GLY A 48 -11.42 -10.39 1.91
CA GLY A 48 -10.30 -10.80 1.05
C GLY A 48 -10.78 -11.44 -0.25
N LEU A 49 -11.79 -12.32 -0.18
CA LEU A 49 -12.42 -12.95 -1.34
C LEU A 49 -13.09 -11.92 -2.24
N LEU A 50 -13.86 -10.99 -1.65
CA LEU A 50 -14.50 -9.91 -2.39
C LEU A 50 -13.47 -9.04 -3.11
N ALA A 51 -12.40 -8.65 -2.42
CA ALA A 51 -11.31 -7.86 -3.02
C ALA A 51 -10.64 -8.62 -4.18
N MET A 52 -10.40 -9.92 -4.02
CA MET A 52 -9.84 -10.75 -5.08
C MET A 52 -10.78 -10.88 -6.29
N LEU A 53 -12.10 -11.02 -6.05
CA LEU A 53 -13.09 -11.08 -7.11
C LEU A 53 -13.16 -9.77 -7.90
N VAL A 54 -13.08 -8.64 -7.21
CA VAL A 54 -13.02 -7.31 -7.86
C VAL A 54 -11.74 -7.16 -8.69
N LEU A 55 -10.58 -7.60 -8.17
CA LEU A 55 -9.32 -7.62 -8.92
C LEU A 55 -9.38 -8.55 -10.14
N TRP A 56 -10.05 -9.69 -10.01
CA TRP A 56 -10.26 -10.63 -11.11
C TRP A 56 -11.12 -10.03 -12.21
N ARG A 57 -12.27 -9.43 -11.86
CA ARG A 57 -13.10 -8.70 -12.83
C ARG A 57 -12.40 -7.50 -13.46
N ALA A 58 -11.43 -6.92 -12.77
CA ALA A 58 -10.62 -5.83 -13.31
C ALA A 58 -9.47 -6.30 -14.23
N GLY A 59 -9.23 -7.60 -14.38
CA GLY A 59 -8.09 -8.15 -15.13
C GLY A 59 -6.75 -8.04 -14.40
N LEU A 60 -6.76 -7.75 -13.09
CA LEU A 60 -5.56 -7.46 -12.28
C LEU A 60 -5.15 -8.61 -11.35
N ALA A 61 -5.96 -9.69 -11.26
CA ALA A 61 -5.75 -10.79 -10.31
C ALA A 61 -4.37 -11.46 -10.44
N GLY A 62 -3.85 -11.67 -11.66
CA GLY A 62 -2.57 -12.37 -11.85
C GLY A 62 -1.39 -11.66 -11.16
N ARG A 63 -1.33 -10.33 -11.24
CA ARG A 63 -0.29 -9.55 -10.55
C ARG A 63 -0.56 -9.48 -9.05
N ALA A 64 -1.81 -9.32 -8.65
CA ALA A 64 -2.19 -9.26 -7.24
C ALA A 64 -1.85 -10.56 -6.51
N VAL A 65 -2.25 -11.72 -7.06
CA VAL A 65 -1.93 -13.05 -6.50
C VAL A 65 -0.41 -13.23 -6.39
N ARG A 66 0.35 -12.85 -7.41
CA ARG A 66 1.82 -12.95 -7.38
C ARG A 66 2.44 -12.09 -6.26
N LEU A 67 1.95 -10.86 -6.08
CA LEU A 67 2.41 -9.95 -5.02
C LEU A 67 2.01 -10.46 -3.63
N ILE A 68 0.75 -10.86 -3.46
CA ILE A 68 0.24 -11.41 -2.19
C ILE A 68 1.04 -12.65 -1.82
N PHE A 69 1.23 -13.60 -2.74
CA PHE A 69 1.99 -14.81 -2.49
C PHE A 69 3.44 -14.49 -2.12
N ARG A 70 4.13 -13.65 -2.91
CA ARG A 70 5.53 -13.27 -2.65
C ARG A 70 5.71 -12.59 -1.29
N LEU A 71 4.81 -11.69 -0.91
CA LEU A 71 4.89 -10.97 0.35
C LEU A 71 4.48 -11.85 1.53
N THR A 72 3.49 -12.73 1.35
CA THR A 72 2.91 -13.51 2.44
C THR A 72 3.70 -14.78 2.74
N ILE A 73 4.33 -15.42 1.74
CA ILE A 73 4.98 -16.73 1.92
C ILE A 73 6.09 -16.70 2.98
N PHE A 74 6.91 -15.65 2.99
CA PHE A 74 7.97 -15.48 3.98
C PHE A 74 7.41 -15.39 5.40
N PHE A 75 6.41 -14.52 5.60
CA PHE A 75 5.74 -14.39 6.91
C PHE A 75 4.98 -15.65 7.29
N ALA A 76 4.33 -16.31 6.34
CA ALA A 76 3.61 -17.55 6.60
C ALA A 76 4.54 -18.63 7.14
N VAL A 77 5.67 -18.88 6.48
CA VAL A 77 6.66 -19.87 6.93
C VAL A 77 7.12 -19.55 8.36
N ILE A 78 7.50 -18.31 8.63
CA ILE A 78 7.97 -17.90 9.97
C ILE A 78 6.85 -18.04 11.02
N LEU A 79 5.63 -17.60 10.70
CA LEU A 79 4.51 -17.66 11.63
C LEU A 79 4.10 -19.10 11.95
N PHE A 80 4.07 -19.98 10.94
CA PHE A 80 3.79 -21.39 11.12
C PHE A 80 4.88 -22.10 11.94
N LEU A 81 6.16 -21.75 11.73
CA LEU A 81 7.25 -22.29 12.55
C LEU A 81 7.14 -21.82 14.01
N ILE A 82 7.00 -20.51 14.23
CA ILE A 82 6.98 -19.95 15.59
C ILE A 82 5.73 -20.42 16.35
N HIS A 83 4.52 -20.22 15.80
CA HIS A 83 3.31 -20.56 16.53
C HIS A 83 3.03 -22.07 16.51
N GLY A 84 3.40 -22.76 15.44
CA GLY A 84 3.24 -24.21 15.37
C GLY A 84 4.03 -24.93 16.47
N PHE A 85 5.29 -24.54 16.70
CA PHE A 85 6.17 -25.22 17.66
C PHE A 85 6.24 -24.57 19.06
N PHE A 86 5.98 -23.26 19.19
CA PHE A 86 6.21 -22.52 20.44
C PHE A 86 4.96 -21.86 21.03
N SER A 87 3.76 -22.09 20.50
CA SER A 87 2.54 -21.50 21.07
C SER A 87 2.22 -22.10 22.45
N PRO A 88 2.04 -21.28 23.51
CA PRO A 88 1.61 -21.75 24.84
C PRO A 88 0.22 -22.39 24.85
N GLU A 89 -0.60 -22.09 23.83
CA GLU A 89 -1.98 -22.57 23.70
C GLU A 89 -2.07 -23.97 23.08
N ASN A 90 -0.94 -24.58 22.71
CA ASN A 90 -0.92 -25.91 22.09
C ASN A 90 -1.30 -27.00 23.10
N GLN A 91 -2.56 -27.43 23.04
CA GLN A 91 -3.08 -28.54 23.85
C GLN A 91 -3.10 -29.85 23.06
N THR A 92 -3.30 -29.79 21.74
CA THR A 92 -3.33 -30.97 20.88
C THR A 92 -2.12 -31.03 19.96
N THR A 93 -1.18 -31.91 20.28
CA THR A 93 0.01 -32.16 19.47
C THR A 93 -0.32 -33.05 18.29
N LEU A 94 -0.17 -32.53 17.07
CA LEU A 94 -0.38 -33.26 15.82
C LEU A 94 0.83 -34.11 15.44
N LEU A 95 2.03 -33.60 15.70
CA LEU A 95 3.27 -34.24 15.31
C LEU A 95 4.37 -33.90 16.30
N ILE A 96 5.09 -34.91 16.78
CA ILE A 96 6.20 -34.73 17.70
C ILE A 96 7.48 -34.96 16.89
N ALA A 97 8.29 -33.92 16.75
CA ALA A 97 9.58 -33.95 16.08
C ALA A 97 10.68 -33.61 17.10
N GLY A 98 11.09 -34.61 17.89
CA GLY A 98 12.09 -34.44 18.95
C GLY A 98 11.56 -33.56 20.09
N PRO A 99 12.31 -32.55 20.58
CA PRO A 99 11.85 -31.68 21.67
C PRO A 99 10.76 -30.69 21.24
N PHE A 100 10.41 -30.66 19.95
CA PHE A 100 9.43 -29.73 19.40
C PHE A 100 8.16 -30.48 19.02
N ALA A 101 7.03 -30.08 19.60
CA ALA A 101 5.72 -30.60 19.26
C ALA A 101 4.94 -29.58 18.43
N LEU A 102 4.48 -29.98 17.25
CA LEU A 102 3.57 -29.18 16.43
C LEU A 102 2.16 -29.25 17.02
N GLY A 103 1.66 -28.13 17.53
CA GLY A 103 0.29 -28.06 18.02
C GLY A 103 -0.69 -27.51 17.00
N LYS A 104 -1.92 -28.03 17.04
CA LYS A 104 -3.00 -27.65 16.12
C LYS A 104 -3.45 -26.21 16.33
N GLU A 105 -3.51 -25.77 17.59
CA GLU A 105 -3.99 -24.44 17.98
C GLU A 105 -3.06 -23.35 17.45
N GLY A 106 -1.75 -23.52 17.63
CA GLY A 106 -0.72 -22.64 17.09
C GLY A 106 -0.72 -22.56 15.57
N LEU A 107 -0.92 -23.69 14.88
CA LEU A 107 -1.08 -23.70 13.42
C LEU A 107 -2.36 -22.98 12.97
N ALA A 108 -3.47 -23.19 13.67
CA ALA A 108 -4.73 -22.49 13.38
C ALA A 108 -4.60 -20.98 13.57
N PHE A 109 -3.93 -20.55 14.63
CA PHE A 109 -3.65 -19.14 14.91
C PHE A 109 -2.73 -18.53 13.84
N ALA A 110 -1.63 -19.21 13.47
CA ALA A 110 -0.77 -18.78 12.37
C ALA A 110 -1.55 -18.66 11.05
N GLY A 111 -2.38 -19.65 10.73
CA GLY A 111 -3.24 -19.65 9.54
C GLY A 111 -4.20 -18.45 9.53
N LEU A 112 -4.80 -18.12 10.67
CA LEU A 112 -5.66 -16.95 10.80
C LEU A 112 -4.90 -15.64 10.54
N ILE A 113 -3.69 -15.48 11.08
CA ILE A 113 -2.85 -14.29 10.83
C ILE A 113 -2.48 -14.20 9.35
N VAL A 114 -2.10 -15.32 8.73
CA VAL A 114 -1.74 -15.38 7.31
C VAL A 114 -2.92 -15.00 6.43
N ILE A 115 -4.13 -15.50 6.72
CA ILE A 115 -5.35 -15.14 5.99
C ILE A 115 -5.66 -13.65 6.17
N ARG A 116 -5.53 -13.09 7.39
CA ARG A 116 -5.70 -11.66 7.65
C ARG A 116 -4.72 -10.82 6.84
N LEU A 117 -3.46 -11.20 6.82
CA LEU A 117 -2.42 -10.51 6.06
C LEU A 117 -2.73 -10.56 4.55
N ALA A 118 -3.07 -11.73 4.02
CA ALA A 118 -3.40 -11.90 2.61
C ALA A 118 -4.65 -11.10 2.20
N ALA A 119 -5.70 -11.10 3.04
CA ALA A 119 -6.92 -10.34 2.80
C ALA A 119 -6.67 -8.82 2.84
N MET A 120 -5.87 -8.34 3.79
CA MET A 120 -5.47 -6.94 3.89
C MET A 120 -4.64 -6.50 2.67
N LEU A 121 -3.71 -7.35 2.22
CA LEU A 121 -2.97 -7.11 1.00
C LEU A 121 -3.91 -7.05 -0.22
N ALA A 122 -4.84 -8.00 -0.37
CA ALA A 122 -5.82 -7.97 -1.47
C ALA A 122 -6.64 -6.67 -1.49
N ALA A 123 -7.15 -6.23 -0.34
CA ALA A 123 -7.90 -4.98 -0.21
C ALA A 123 -7.05 -3.75 -0.57
N SER A 124 -5.80 -3.69 -0.09
CA SER A 124 -4.89 -2.57 -0.39
C SER A 124 -4.47 -2.51 -1.86
N LEU A 125 -4.27 -3.67 -2.50
CA LEU A 125 -3.89 -3.76 -3.91
C LEU A 125 -4.99 -3.30 -4.87
N LEU A 126 -6.27 -3.29 -4.46
CA LEU A 126 -7.33 -2.63 -5.20
C LEU A 126 -6.99 -1.16 -5.47
N LEU A 127 -6.54 -0.44 -4.45
CA LEU A 127 -6.17 0.96 -4.56
C LEU A 127 -4.84 1.10 -5.31
N VAL A 128 -3.80 0.38 -4.87
CA VAL A 128 -2.42 0.58 -5.33
C VAL A 128 -2.24 0.22 -6.81
N ILE A 129 -2.86 -0.86 -7.29
CA ILE A 129 -2.69 -1.29 -8.69
C ILE A 129 -3.61 -0.50 -9.63
N SER A 130 -4.82 -0.12 -9.19
CA SER A 130 -5.82 0.49 -10.08
C SER A 130 -5.88 2.03 -10.06
N THR A 131 -5.08 2.69 -9.22
CA THR A 131 -5.13 4.15 -9.04
C THR A 131 -3.76 4.78 -9.24
N HIS A 132 -3.67 5.74 -10.16
CA HIS A 132 -2.45 6.51 -10.33
C HIS A 132 -2.26 7.45 -9.11
N PRO A 133 -1.05 7.56 -8.54
CA PRO A 133 -0.80 8.41 -7.37
C PRO A 133 -1.29 9.86 -7.52
N ALA A 134 -1.12 10.44 -8.72
CA ALA A 134 -1.62 11.78 -9.06
C ALA A 134 -3.12 11.95 -8.79
N HIS A 135 -3.94 10.96 -9.19
CA HIS A 135 -5.39 11.02 -8.99
C HIS A 135 -5.78 10.89 -7.52
N LEU A 136 -5.02 10.12 -6.73
CA LEU A 136 -5.27 10.02 -5.30
C LEU A 136 -4.98 11.35 -4.59
N VAL A 137 -3.86 12.00 -4.94
CA VAL A 137 -3.47 13.31 -4.40
C VAL A 137 -4.50 14.38 -4.75
N GLN A 138 -4.92 14.42 -6.02
CA GLN A 138 -5.96 15.32 -6.48
C GLN A 138 -7.27 15.11 -5.72
N ALA A 139 -7.69 13.84 -5.57
CA ALA A 139 -8.92 13.51 -4.86
C ALA A 139 -8.87 13.92 -3.38
N LEU A 140 -7.70 13.82 -2.73
CA LEU A 140 -7.51 14.30 -1.36
C LEU A 140 -7.60 15.84 -1.27
N ALA A 141 -7.04 16.56 -2.24
CA ALA A 141 -7.16 18.02 -2.31
C ALA A 141 -8.62 18.45 -2.47
N GLU A 142 -9.36 17.82 -3.38
CA GLU A 142 -10.78 18.07 -3.61
C GLU A 142 -11.67 17.72 -2.40
N ALA A 143 -11.22 16.81 -1.53
CA ALA A 143 -11.91 16.45 -0.29
C ALA A 143 -11.69 17.44 0.86
N GLY A 144 -10.95 18.53 0.65
CA GLY A 144 -10.72 19.58 1.65
C GLY A 144 -9.32 19.60 2.26
N LEU A 145 -8.40 18.77 1.76
CA LEU A 145 -7.00 18.85 2.17
C LEU A 145 -6.35 20.08 1.50
N PRO A 146 -5.66 20.97 2.25
CA PRO A 146 -5.02 22.16 1.69
C PRO A 146 -4.14 21.80 0.49
N TYR A 147 -4.30 22.50 -0.64
CA TYR A 147 -3.62 22.16 -1.89
C TYR A 147 -2.09 22.07 -1.75
N GLY A 148 -1.49 22.92 -0.92
CA GLY A 148 -0.07 22.84 -0.58
C GLY A 148 0.33 21.54 0.11
N LEU A 149 -0.50 21.03 1.04
CA LEU A 149 -0.27 19.74 1.68
C LEU A 149 -0.47 18.57 0.71
N ALA A 150 -1.51 18.63 -0.13
CA ALA A 150 -1.74 17.60 -1.14
C ALA A 150 -0.55 17.52 -2.11
N TYR A 151 -0.08 18.68 -2.56
CA TYR A 151 1.11 18.79 -3.39
C TYR A 151 2.38 18.29 -2.70
N LEU A 152 2.58 18.62 -1.42
CA LEU A 152 3.73 18.15 -0.64
C LEU A 152 3.76 16.62 -0.53
N LEU A 153 2.61 16.00 -0.28
CA LEU A 153 2.49 14.55 -0.18
C LEU A 153 2.59 13.85 -1.55
N GLY A 154 2.09 14.49 -2.60
CA GLY A 154 1.98 13.89 -3.93
C GLY A 154 3.18 14.07 -4.84
N SER A 155 3.83 15.23 -4.78
CA SER A 155 4.91 15.59 -5.70
C SER A 155 6.10 14.62 -5.65
N PRO A 156 6.53 14.06 -4.50
CA PRO A 156 7.64 13.09 -4.49
C PRO A 156 7.32 11.82 -5.28
N LEU A 157 6.07 11.33 -5.21
CA LEU A 157 5.62 10.13 -5.94
C LEU A 157 5.66 10.34 -7.46
N LEU A 158 5.41 11.58 -7.90
CA LEU A 158 5.45 11.96 -9.32
C LEU A 158 6.88 12.23 -9.81
N LEU A 159 7.77 12.64 -8.91
CA LEU A 159 9.19 12.89 -9.19
C LEU A 159 10.04 11.62 -9.15
N LEU A 160 9.56 10.56 -8.50
CA LEU A 160 10.29 9.30 -8.35
C LEU A 160 10.84 8.73 -9.67
N PRO A 161 10.09 8.68 -10.80
CA PRO A 161 10.62 8.18 -12.07
C PRO A 161 11.75 9.06 -12.62
N GLN A 162 11.62 10.39 -12.50
CA GLN A 162 12.63 11.34 -12.96
C GLN A 162 13.90 11.23 -12.10
N MET A 163 13.75 11.12 -10.79
CA MET A 163 14.86 10.93 -9.85
C MET A 163 15.58 9.60 -10.11
N ALA A 164 14.84 8.52 -10.39
CA ALA A 164 15.43 7.23 -10.76
C ALA A 164 16.23 7.31 -12.07
N ALA A 165 15.70 7.99 -13.10
CA ALA A 165 16.41 8.19 -14.36
C ALA A 165 17.68 9.03 -14.19
N ARG A 166 17.62 10.09 -13.36
CA ARG A 166 18.79 10.90 -13.03
C ARG A 166 19.84 10.14 -12.24
N ALA A 167 19.43 9.33 -11.26
CA ALA A 167 20.34 8.47 -10.52
C ALA A 167 21.09 7.50 -11.46
N GLN A 168 20.40 6.93 -12.46
CA GLN A 168 21.02 6.09 -13.49
C GLN A 168 22.01 6.87 -14.37
N ALA A 169 21.67 8.10 -14.76
CA ALA A 169 22.58 8.95 -15.55
C ALA A 169 23.85 9.33 -14.75
N ILE A 170 23.69 9.75 -13.49
CA ILE A 170 24.81 10.04 -12.59
C ILE A 170 25.67 8.79 -12.39
N GLN A 171 25.03 7.63 -12.20
CA GLN A 171 25.74 6.36 -12.06
C GLN A 171 26.58 6.04 -13.30
N ALA A 172 26.04 6.22 -14.51
CA ALA A 172 26.78 6.01 -15.75
C ALA A 172 27.99 6.96 -15.89
N VAL A 173 27.84 8.24 -15.51
CA VAL A 173 28.96 9.20 -15.50
C VAL A 173 30.04 8.80 -14.50
N GLN A 174 29.65 8.38 -13.29
CA GLN A 174 30.63 7.96 -12.29
C GLN A 174 31.31 6.65 -12.69
N GLN A 175 30.60 5.71 -13.33
CA GLN A 175 31.22 4.51 -13.91
C GLN A 175 32.28 4.85 -14.95
N ALA A 176 32.02 5.84 -15.82
CA ALA A 176 33.03 6.35 -16.77
C ALA A 176 34.25 6.99 -16.09
N ARG A 177 34.10 7.46 -14.84
CA ARG A 177 35.19 7.98 -13.99
C ARG A 177 35.87 6.91 -13.14
N GLY A 178 35.60 5.63 -13.40
CA GLY A 178 36.21 4.50 -12.69
C GLY A 178 35.48 4.04 -11.43
N LEU A 179 34.23 4.47 -11.22
CA LEU A 179 33.41 3.95 -10.12
C LEU A 179 33.01 2.49 -10.39
N GLU A 180 33.60 1.56 -9.65
CA GLU A 180 33.16 0.16 -9.65
C GLU A 180 31.83 0.00 -8.91
N THR A 181 30.75 -0.17 -9.65
CA THR A 181 29.41 -0.42 -9.08
C THR A 181 29.08 -1.91 -8.96
N GLN A 182 29.98 -2.79 -9.43
CA GLN A 182 29.84 -4.23 -9.39
C GLN A 182 30.81 -4.82 -8.36
N GLY A 183 30.47 -5.97 -7.77
CA GLY A 183 31.28 -6.62 -6.73
C GLY A 183 30.52 -6.90 -5.44
N ASN A 184 31.25 -7.03 -4.33
CA ASN A 184 30.73 -7.40 -3.01
C ASN A 184 29.82 -6.31 -2.43
N LEU A 185 28.96 -6.68 -1.46
CA LEU A 185 27.98 -5.76 -0.84
C LEU A 185 28.63 -4.46 -0.36
N LEU A 186 29.83 -4.55 0.24
CA LEU A 186 30.57 -3.39 0.73
C LEU A 186 31.03 -2.44 -0.40
N GLN A 187 31.47 -2.98 -1.54
CA GLN A 187 31.84 -2.19 -2.71
C GLN A 187 30.62 -1.46 -3.28
N ARG A 188 29.48 -2.16 -3.39
CA ARG A 188 28.22 -1.56 -3.83
C ARG A 188 27.74 -0.45 -2.89
N MET A 189 27.86 -0.63 -1.58
CA MET A 189 27.51 0.41 -0.61
C MET A 189 28.43 1.62 -0.71
N ARG A 190 29.75 1.41 -0.85
CA ARG A 190 30.71 2.51 -1.05
C ARG A 190 30.43 3.27 -2.35
N ALA A 191 29.99 2.58 -3.39
CA ALA A 191 29.61 3.19 -4.66
C ALA A 191 28.38 4.11 -4.58
N LEU A 192 27.59 4.06 -3.49
CA LEU A 192 26.48 4.98 -3.30
C LEU A 192 26.94 6.39 -2.89
N PHE A 193 28.02 6.52 -2.12
CA PHE A 193 28.47 7.82 -1.59
C PHE A 193 28.74 8.86 -2.70
N PRO A 194 29.46 8.53 -3.80
CA PRO A 194 29.70 9.47 -4.90
C PRO A 194 28.44 9.86 -5.68
N LEU A 195 27.34 9.10 -5.55
CA LEU A 195 26.06 9.37 -6.22
C LEU A 195 25.18 10.30 -5.39
N VAL A 196 25.28 10.26 -4.06
CA VAL A 196 24.41 11.02 -3.15
C VAL A 196 24.59 12.52 -3.35
N ALA A 197 25.83 13.02 -3.29
CA ALA A 197 26.05 14.47 -3.38
C ALA A 197 25.52 15.07 -4.69
N PRO A 198 25.85 14.55 -5.89
CA PRO A 198 25.29 15.06 -7.15
C PRO A 198 23.76 15.01 -7.19
N LEU A 199 23.16 13.91 -6.72
CA LEU A 199 21.72 13.74 -6.73
C LEU A 199 21.01 14.74 -5.81
N VAL A 200 21.56 14.97 -4.61
CA VAL A 200 21.04 15.96 -3.65
C VAL A 200 21.17 17.38 -4.19
N PHE A 201 22.33 17.75 -4.74
CA PHE A 201 22.50 19.06 -5.36
C PHE A 201 21.52 19.30 -6.51
N SER A 202 21.34 18.31 -7.41
CA SER A 202 20.34 18.40 -8.48
C SER A 202 18.91 18.53 -7.95
N ALA A 203 18.57 17.81 -6.87
CA ALA A 203 17.24 17.90 -6.27
C ALA A 203 16.99 19.27 -5.60
N LEU A 204 18.02 19.89 -5.00
CA LEU A 204 17.91 21.24 -4.43
C LEU A 204 17.65 22.29 -5.53
N VAL A 205 18.39 22.22 -6.63
CA VAL A 205 18.18 23.10 -7.80
C VAL A 205 16.77 22.91 -8.36
N ASP A 206 16.30 21.67 -8.53
CA ASP A 206 14.93 21.42 -9.00
C ASP A 206 13.88 22.03 -8.07
N VAL A 207 14.08 21.94 -6.75
CA VAL A 207 13.15 22.48 -5.76
C VAL A 207 13.09 23.99 -5.86
N GLU A 208 14.23 24.66 -6.05
CA GLU A 208 14.31 26.10 -6.24
C GLU A 208 13.61 26.54 -7.53
N GLU A 209 13.97 25.94 -8.68
CA GLU A 209 13.34 26.22 -9.97
C GLU A 209 11.83 25.99 -9.92
N ARG A 210 11.40 24.91 -9.28
CA ARG A 210 9.99 24.56 -9.16
C ARG A 210 9.25 25.48 -8.20
N SER A 211 9.88 25.92 -7.11
CA SER A 211 9.31 26.91 -6.19
C SER A 211 9.04 28.22 -6.92
N LEU A 212 10.02 28.73 -7.66
CA LEU A 212 9.88 29.94 -8.48
C LEU A 212 8.76 29.79 -9.52
N ALA A 213 8.72 28.65 -10.22
CA ALA A 213 7.66 28.38 -11.20
C ALA A 213 6.25 28.33 -10.57
N LEU A 214 6.13 27.80 -9.36
CA LEU A 214 4.86 27.78 -8.60
C LEU A 214 4.46 29.17 -8.15
N GLU A 215 5.42 29.99 -7.69
CA GLU A 215 5.19 31.37 -7.28
C GLU A 215 4.69 32.23 -8.44
N VAL A 216 5.37 32.16 -9.60
CA VAL A 216 4.97 32.87 -10.83
C VAL A 216 3.57 32.45 -11.30
N ARG A 217 3.18 31.20 -11.09
CA ARG A 217 1.83 30.70 -11.42
C ARG A 217 0.79 31.01 -10.33
N GLY A 218 1.15 31.76 -9.30
CA GLY A 218 0.27 32.10 -8.20
C GLY A 218 -0.21 30.88 -7.42
N PHE A 219 0.61 29.85 -7.24
CA PHE A 219 0.25 28.64 -6.50
C PHE A 219 -0.26 28.99 -5.09
N SER A 220 0.40 29.93 -4.40
CA SER A 220 0.04 30.42 -3.07
C SER A 220 -1.11 31.43 -3.05
N ALA A 221 -1.67 31.81 -4.21
CA ALA A 221 -2.81 32.72 -4.25
C ALA A 221 -4.04 32.09 -3.55
N PRO A 222 -4.79 32.86 -2.74
CA PRO A 222 -5.93 32.37 -1.94
C PRO A 222 -7.17 31.99 -2.78
N ASN A 223 -7.10 32.16 -4.10
CA ASN A 223 -8.20 31.88 -5.01
C ASN A 223 -8.48 30.37 -5.09
N PRO A 224 -9.76 29.97 -5.27
CA PRO A 224 -10.11 28.58 -5.48
C PRO A 224 -9.37 28.03 -6.70
N LYS A 225 -8.70 26.89 -6.51
CA LYS A 225 -7.98 26.20 -7.59
C LYS A 225 -8.97 25.35 -8.39
N ALA A 226 -9.01 25.53 -9.70
CA ALA A 226 -9.75 24.65 -10.60
C ALA A 226 -8.89 23.44 -10.98
N SER A 227 -9.49 22.25 -11.02
CA SER A 227 -8.82 21.06 -11.55
C SER A 227 -9.08 20.93 -13.04
N LEU A 228 -8.05 20.60 -13.82
CA LEU A 228 -8.17 20.38 -15.27
C LEU A 228 -8.83 19.03 -15.60
N ASN A 229 -8.65 18.03 -14.73
CA ASN A 229 -9.21 16.70 -14.92
C ASN A 229 -10.27 16.46 -13.85
N GLU A 230 -11.56 16.58 -14.18
CA GLU A 230 -12.59 16.30 -13.20
C GLU A 230 -12.65 14.80 -12.85
N LEU A 231 -12.50 14.49 -11.57
CA LEU A 231 -12.73 13.13 -11.07
C LEU A 231 -14.24 12.94 -10.92
N LEU A 232 -14.82 12.07 -11.75
CA LEU A 232 -16.26 11.79 -11.71
C LEU A 232 -16.67 11.14 -10.38
N ASP A 233 -17.29 11.92 -9.49
CA ASP A 233 -17.83 11.47 -8.22
C ASP A 233 -19.36 11.39 -8.25
N THR A 234 -19.90 10.20 -8.50
CA THR A 234 -21.36 9.99 -8.53
C THR A 234 -21.95 10.06 -7.11
N ARG A 235 -23.17 10.61 -6.97
CA ARG A 235 -23.89 10.64 -5.68
C ARG A 235 -23.97 9.27 -4.98
N ILE A 236 -24.15 8.20 -5.77
CA ILE A 236 -24.14 6.81 -5.28
C ILE A 236 -22.80 6.45 -4.65
N GLN A 237 -21.68 6.82 -5.27
CA GLN A 237 -20.35 6.57 -4.71
C GLN A 237 -20.12 7.33 -3.41
N ARG A 238 -20.59 8.58 -3.33
CA ARG A 238 -20.53 9.37 -2.11
C ARG A 238 -21.35 8.77 -0.97
N ALA A 239 -22.60 8.37 -1.25
CA ALA A 239 -23.43 7.69 -0.27
C ALA A 239 -22.81 6.35 0.19
N ALA A 240 -22.29 5.56 -0.74
CA ALA A 240 -21.60 4.31 -0.44
C ALA A 240 -20.35 4.52 0.44
N ARG A 241 -19.56 5.58 0.19
CA ARG A 241 -18.40 5.94 1.02
C ARG A 241 -18.79 6.24 2.45
N TRP A 242 -19.77 7.13 2.66
CA TRP A 242 -20.24 7.48 4.00
C TRP A 242 -20.86 6.28 4.70
N GLY A 243 -21.67 5.48 4.01
CA GLY A 243 -22.24 4.24 4.55
C GLY A 243 -21.16 3.24 4.98
N LEU A 244 -20.13 3.03 4.16
CA LEU A 244 -18.98 2.16 4.48
C LEU A 244 -18.19 2.67 5.69
N LEU A 245 -17.93 3.97 5.78
CA LEU A 245 -17.21 4.56 6.91
C LEU A 245 -18.01 4.44 8.22
N LEU A 246 -19.33 4.69 8.18
CA LEU A 246 -20.20 4.52 9.33
C LEU A 246 -20.26 3.06 9.78
N LEU A 247 -20.43 2.13 8.83
CA LEU A 247 -20.43 0.69 9.12
C LEU A 247 -19.09 0.25 9.73
N ALA A 248 -17.96 0.67 9.15
CA ALA A 248 -16.64 0.36 9.67
C ALA A 248 -16.45 0.94 11.07
N GLY A 249 -16.85 2.18 11.31
CA GLY A 249 -16.80 2.81 12.64
C GLY A 249 -17.65 2.08 13.67
N LEU A 250 -18.87 1.69 13.31
CA LEU A 250 -19.76 0.94 14.21
C LEU A 250 -19.18 -0.44 14.53
N LEU A 251 -18.65 -1.17 13.54
CA LEU A 251 -17.98 -2.46 13.75
C LEU A 251 -16.69 -2.32 14.56
N PHE A 252 -15.96 -1.22 14.42
CA PHE A 252 -14.79 -0.93 15.23
C PHE A 252 -15.17 -0.75 16.70
N VAL A 253 -16.17 0.08 16.98
CA VAL A 253 -16.67 0.32 18.35
C VAL A 253 -17.25 -0.96 18.95
N ALA A 254 -18.06 -1.71 18.19
CA ALA A 254 -18.64 -2.97 18.64
C ALA A 254 -17.55 -4.02 18.94
N GLY A 255 -16.54 -4.14 18.08
CA GLY A 255 -15.40 -5.04 18.30
C GLY A 255 -14.55 -4.64 19.51
N LEU A 256 -14.34 -3.34 19.72
CA LEU A 256 -13.65 -2.82 20.91
C LEU A 256 -14.46 -3.14 22.18
N TRP A 257 -15.77 -2.91 22.13
CA TRP A 257 -16.68 -3.18 23.24
C TRP A 257 -16.70 -4.66 23.60
N TRP A 258 -16.81 -5.54 22.60
CA TRP A 258 -16.72 -6.98 22.79
C TRP A 258 -15.38 -7.40 23.40
N ARG A 259 -14.27 -6.80 22.96
CA ARG A 259 -12.94 -7.16 23.48
C ARG A 259 -12.71 -6.69 24.92
N ILE A 260 -13.32 -5.58 25.32
CA ILE A 260 -13.23 -5.04 26.68
C ILE A 260 -14.18 -5.75 27.65
N TYR A 261 -15.41 -6.06 27.23
CA TYR A 261 -16.46 -6.60 28.12
C TYR A 261 -16.71 -8.10 27.97
N GLY A 262 -16.43 -8.67 26.81
CA GLY A 262 -16.56 -10.11 26.52
C GLY A 262 -15.30 -10.93 26.79
N GLY A 263 -14.23 -10.31 27.30
CA GLY A 263 -12.99 -10.98 27.71
C GLY A 263 -13.02 -11.53 29.15
N ARG A 264 -14.12 -12.18 29.54
CA ARG A 264 -14.19 -13.09 30.69
C ARG A 264 -14.45 -14.50 30.19
#